data_AF-A0A924VTI2-F1
#
_entry.id   AF-A0A924VTI2-F1
#
_cell.length_a   1.000
_cell.length_b   1.000
_cell.length_c   1.000
_cell.angle_alpha   90.00
_cell.angle_beta   90.00
_cell.angle_gamma   90.00
#
_symmetry.space_group_name_H-M   'P 1'
#
loop_
_entity.id
_entity.type
_entity.pdbx_description
1 polymer ?
#
loop_
_entity_poly.entity_id
_entity_poly.type
_entity_poly.pdbx_seq_one_letter_code
_entity_poly.pdbx_strand_id
1 'polypeptide(L)' 'ASREKMLDNFLLKKDLNGMALKEVTDTFGEPDKKEKDNKRISYKMPDNQFLTIDFDDKGKVDHFNDTK' A
#
# COMPACT_ATOMS: atom_id res chain seq x y z
N ALA A 1 0.01 -7.55 20.03
CA ALA A 1 1.39 -7.97 19.72
C ALA A 1 1.53 -9.04 18.62
N SER A 2 0.53 -9.31 17.76
CA SER A 2 0.66 -10.35 16.71
C SER A 2 0.31 -9.91 15.28
N ARG A 3 -0.07 -8.63 15.08
CA ARG A 3 -0.39 -8.05 13.77
C ARG A 3 0.73 -7.11 13.28
N GLU A 4 1.31 -6.35 14.21
CA GLU A 4 2.42 -5.41 13.96
C GLU A 4 3.67 -6.10 13.37
N LYS A 5 4.01 -7.31 13.83
CA LYS A 5 5.16 -8.07 13.30
C LYS A 5 4.93 -8.73 11.94
N MET A 6 3.67 -8.95 11.55
CA MET A 6 3.35 -9.46 10.21
C MET A 6 3.38 -8.35 9.16
N LEU A 7 3.09 -7.11 9.57
CA LEU A 7 3.21 -5.92 8.70
C LEU A 7 4.67 -5.61 8.37
N ASP A 8 5.55 -5.67 9.37
CA ASP A 8 7.00 -5.47 9.25
C ASP A 8 7.60 -6.42 8.20
N ASN A 9 7.25 -7.70 8.27
CA ASN A 9 7.80 -8.73 7.37
C ASN A 9 7.18 -8.71 5.96
N PHE A 10 6.01 -8.10 5.77
CA PHE A 10 5.37 -7.95 4.47
C PHE A 10 5.95 -6.76 3.70
N LEU A 11 6.08 -5.60 4.37
CA LEU A 11 6.70 -4.39 3.81
C LEU A 11 8.18 -4.62 3.42
N LEU A 12 8.90 -5.46 4.17
CA LEU A 12 10.33 -5.72 3.96
C LEU A 12 10.65 -6.72 2.85
N LYS A 13 9.66 -7.42 2.25
CA LYS A 13 9.94 -8.52 1.29
C LYS A 13 9.00 -8.68 0.10
N LYS A 14 7.96 -7.85 -0.08
CA LYS A 14 7.01 -8.02 -1.18
C LYS A 14 7.06 -6.87 -2.17
N ASP A 15 7.47 -7.18 -3.39
CA ASP A 15 7.00 -6.51 -4.60
C ASP A 15 5.49 -6.29 -4.49
N LEU A 16 5.07 -5.09 -4.09
CA LEU A 16 3.67 -4.68 -4.19
C LEU A 16 3.25 -4.66 -5.67
N ASN A 17 4.22 -4.55 -6.58
CA ASN A 17 4.05 -4.66 -8.02
C ASN A 17 3.18 -5.86 -8.43
N GLY A 18 2.10 -5.55 -9.16
CA GLY A 18 1.15 -6.53 -9.66
C GLY A 18 0.04 -6.93 -8.69
N MET A 19 0.07 -6.47 -7.42
CA MET A 19 -1.03 -6.72 -6.48
C MET A 19 -2.28 -5.95 -6.86
N ALA A 20 -3.46 -6.55 -6.69
CA ALA A 20 -4.70 -5.82 -6.89
C ALA A 20 -4.97 -4.86 -5.72
N LEU A 21 -5.69 -3.76 -5.96
CA LEU A 21 -6.15 -2.83 -4.91
C LEU A 21 -6.73 -3.56 -3.70
N LYS A 22 -7.53 -4.61 -3.95
CA LYS A 22 -8.14 -5.41 -2.87
C LYS A 22 -7.09 -6.07 -1.97
N GLU A 23 -6.05 -6.67 -2.53
CA GLU A 23 -4.97 -7.33 -1.76
C GLU A 23 -4.18 -6.31 -0.95
N VAL A 24 -3.94 -5.13 -1.53
CA VAL A 24 -3.31 -4.01 -0.83
C VAL A 24 -4.20 -3.57 0.34
N THR A 25 -5.50 -3.39 0.12
CA THR A 25 -6.42 -3.01 1.20
C THR A 25 -6.66 -4.11 2.24
N ASP A 26 -6.54 -5.38 1.88
CA ASP A 26 -6.65 -6.50 2.82
C ASP A 26 -5.40 -6.57 3.72
N THR A 27 -4.24 -6.25 3.13
CA THR A 27 -2.95 -6.25 3.83
C THR A 27 -2.79 -5.01 4.73
N PHE A 28 -2.96 -3.83 4.16
CA PHE A 28 -2.70 -2.55 4.83
C PHE A 28 -3.94 -1.93 5.48
N GLY A 29 -5.13 -2.43 5.13
CA GLY A 29 -6.41 -1.85 5.54
C GLY A 29 -6.94 -0.82 4.53
N GLU A 30 -7.92 -0.05 4.98
CA GLU A 30 -8.39 1.08 4.18
C GLU A 30 -7.32 2.17 4.08
N PRO A 31 -7.05 2.71 2.88
CA PRO A 31 -6.11 3.79 2.72
C PRO A 31 -6.68 5.09 3.29
N ASP A 32 -5.80 5.91 3.86
CA ASP A 32 -6.14 7.23 4.38
C ASP A 32 -6.64 8.17 3.28
N LYS A 33 -6.07 8.07 2.07
CA LYS A 33 -6.43 8.92 0.94
C LYS A 33 -6.50 8.10 -0.35
N LYS A 34 -7.53 8.35 -1.16
CA LYS A 34 -7.64 7.81 -2.54
C LYS A 34 -7.69 8.98 -3.51
N GLU A 35 -6.85 8.95 -4.54
CA GLU A 35 -6.75 9.96 -5.58
C GLU A 35 -6.95 9.36 -6.97
N LYS A 36 -7.45 10.19 -7.90
CA LYS A 36 -7.69 9.82 -9.32
C LYS A 36 -8.44 8.49 -9.47
N ASP A 37 -9.67 8.39 -8.98
CA ASP A 37 -10.55 7.23 -9.29
C ASP A 37 -9.96 5.87 -8.85
N ASN A 38 -9.34 5.80 -7.67
CA ASN A 38 -8.61 4.63 -7.15
C ASN A 38 -7.32 4.25 -7.92
N LYS A 39 -6.84 5.08 -8.85
CA LYS A 39 -5.52 4.87 -9.46
C LYS A 39 -4.37 5.17 -8.51
N ARG A 40 -4.59 5.90 -7.42
CA ARG A 40 -3.55 6.14 -6.42
C ARG A 40 -4.14 6.14 -5.03
N ILE A 41 -3.49 5.48 -4.09
CA ILE A 41 -3.89 5.49 -2.68
C ILE A 41 -2.69 5.81 -1.80
N SER A 42 -2.94 6.44 -0.65
CA SER A 42 -1.92 6.76 0.32
C SER A 42 -2.29 6.17 1.67
N TYR A 43 -1.29 5.57 2.33
CA TYR A 43 -1.34 5.04 3.67
C TYR A 43 -0.39 5.82 4.57
N LYS A 44 -0.90 6.22 5.73
CA LYS A 44 -0.10 6.82 6.79
C LYS A 44 0.39 5.72 7.73
N MET A 45 1.68 5.43 7.67
CA MET A 45 2.33 4.47 8.54
C MET A 45 2.60 5.09 9.93
N PRO A 46 2.70 4.28 11.00
CA PRO A 46 2.84 4.76 12.38
C PRO A 46 4.10 5.59 12.66
N ASP A 47 5.12 5.50 11.80
CA ASP A 47 6.37 6.27 11.90
C ASP A 47 6.34 7.61 11.14
N ASN A 48 5.15 8.15 10.89
CA ASN A 48 4.94 9.36 10.07
C ASN A 48 5.40 9.21 8.59
N GLN A 49 5.71 7.98 8.18
CA GLN A 49 5.98 7.61 6.79
C GLN A 49 4.68 7.56 6.00
N PHE A 50 4.77 7.99 4.74
CA PHE A 50 3.65 7.90 3.80
C PHE A 50 4.00 6.89 2.72
N LEU A 51 3.19 5.83 2.63
CA LEU A 51 3.25 4.87 1.54
C LEU A 51 2.20 5.25 0.51
N THR A 52 2.64 5.71 -0.65
CA THR A 52 1.74 6.01 -1.78
C THR A 52 1.84 4.88 -2.79
N ILE A 53 0.72 4.35 -3.26
CA ILE A 53 0.66 3.23 -4.19
C ILE A 53 -0.17 3.66 -5.39
N ASP A 54 0.44 3.63 -6.57
CA ASP A 54 -0.17 3.89 -7.87
C ASP A 54 -0.53 2.55 -8.54
N PHE A 55 -1.75 2.50 -9.08
CA PHE A 55 -2.31 1.37 -9.79
C PHE A 55 -2.40 1.67 -11.28
N ASP A 56 -2.10 0.64 -12.09
CA ASP A 56 -2.29 0.65 -13.53
C ASP A 56 -3.78 0.62 -13.90
N ASP A 57 -4.09 0.80 -15.19
CA ASP A 57 -5.46 0.73 -15.72
C ASP A 57 -6.15 -0.63 -15.51
N LYS A 58 -5.40 -1.71 -15.24
CA LYS A 58 -5.93 -3.02 -14.85
C LYS A 58 -6.19 -3.14 -13.34
N GLY A 59 -5.96 -2.08 -12.57
CA GLY A 59 -6.18 -2.04 -11.13
C GLY A 59 -5.15 -2.81 -10.31
N LYS A 60 -3.96 -3.04 -10.87
CA LYS A 60 -2.82 -3.64 -10.18
C LYS A 60 -1.78 -2.59 -9.85
N VAL A 61 -1.03 -2.76 -8.78
CA VAL A 61 0.05 -1.84 -8.42
C VAL A 61 1.08 -1.82 -9.54
N ASP A 62 1.31 -0.63 -10.08
CA ASP A 62 2.34 -0.33 -11.08
C ASP A 62 3.57 0.30 -10.42
N HIS A 63 3.32 1.15 -9.44
CA HIS A 63 4.37 1.89 -8.75
C HIS A 63 3.97 2.10 -7.29
N PHE A 64 4.93 2.13 -6.39
CA PHE A 64 4.71 2.59 -5.02
C PHE A 64 5.91 3.41 -4.57
N ASN A 65 5.63 4.40 -3.75
CA ASN A 65 6.59 5.37 -3.27
C ASN A 65 6.56 5.35 -1.74
N ASP A 66 7.64 4.92 -1.12
CA ASP A 66 7.90 5.12 0.31
C ASP A 66 8.76 6.38 0.47
N THR A 67 8.24 7.37 1.19
CA THR A 67 8.97 8.62 1.47
C THR A 67 9.07 8.81 2.97
N LYS A 68 10.31 9.06 3.42
CA LYS A 68 10.71 9.25 4.83
C LYS A 68 10.47 10.69 5.30
#